data_AF-A4FXD3-F1
#
_entry.id   AF-A4FXD3-F1
#
_cell.length_a   1.000
_cell.length_b   1.000
_cell.length_c   1.000
_cell.angle_alpha   90.00
_cell.angle_beta   90.00
_cell.angle_gamma   90.00
#
_symmetry.space_group_name_H-M   'P 1'
#
loop_
_entity.id
_entity.type
_entity.pdbx_description
1 polymer ?
#
loop_
_entity_poly.entity_id
_entity_poly.type
_entity_poly.pdbx_seq_one_letter_code
_entity_poly.pdbx_strand_id
1 'polypeptide(L)'
;MDAMQKTIEYTSVSRIAGPLMVIDGIEGIAYGEIVDITTPNGDKRTGQVLEAREEIAVVQVFEGTSELNTSETKVRFTGDTAKIGVSHDMLGRIFNGAGKPLDGGPEIIAEKKLDINGYPLNPVSRNPPNAFVQTGVSTIDGTNTLVRGQKIPIFSGSGLPHNKLATQIARQAKVRGEGEQFAVVFAAMGITGEESNYFMDEFKKTGALEKAVVFINLADDPAIERILTPRIALTTAEYLAYEKGMHVLVILTDLTNYCEALREIAAARNEVPGRRGYPGYMYTDLACLYERAGRVKGKEGTVTQIPILTMPDDDITHPIPDLTGYITEGQIVLSRELNRKGIYPPVDILPSLSRLAGNGQGEGKTRDDHSKVISQAYAAYAEGRGLRDLVAVVGEEALTERDRSFLKFADAFENSIVTQGVDEDRSIEETLDYIWGLLTILPREELKRVSDELIEKYLPKK
;
A
#
# COMPACT_ATOMS: atom_id res chain seq x y z
N MET A 1 -32.77 -14.59 -0.99
CA MET A 1 -33.50 -15.05 0.20
C MET A 1 -34.70 -14.17 0.43
N ASP A 2 -35.86 -14.79 0.69
CA ASP A 2 -37.06 -14.07 1.16
C ASP A 2 -36.77 -13.44 2.54
N ALA A 3 -37.46 -12.36 2.92
CA ALA A 3 -37.18 -11.66 4.18
C ALA A 3 -37.32 -12.58 5.42
N MET A 4 -38.19 -13.59 5.33
CA MET A 4 -38.34 -14.64 6.35
C MET A 4 -37.12 -15.55 6.50
N GLN A 5 -36.36 -15.82 5.42
CA GLN A 5 -35.16 -16.67 5.49
C GLN A 5 -34.03 -15.99 6.27
N LYS A 6 -33.92 -14.65 6.20
CA LYS A 6 -32.91 -13.88 6.93
C LYS A 6 -33.06 -13.92 8.46
N THR A 7 -34.22 -14.38 8.95
CA THR A 7 -34.53 -14.47 10.39
C THR A 7 -34.37 -15.89 10.96
N ILE A 8 -34.03 -16.89 10.14
CA ILE A 8 -33.89 -18.27 10.60
C ILE A 8 -32.58 -18.43 11.38
N GLU A 9 -32.69 -18.93 12.62
CA GLU A 9 -31.56 -19.36 13.43
C GLU A 9 -31.43 -20.89 13.34
N TYR A 10 -30.27 -21.35 12.89
CA TYR A 10 -29.91 -22.76 12.82
C TYR A 10 -29.12 -23.17 14.07
N THR A 11 -29.44 -24.33 14.63
CA THR A 11 -28.70 -24.97 15.74
C THR A 11 -28.08 -26.30 15.30
N SER A 12 -27.96 -26.51 13.99
CA SER A 12 -27.51 -27.76 13.36
C SER A 12 -26.00 -27.76 13.08
N VAL A 13 -25.21 -27.18 13.99
CA VAL A 13 -23.75 -27.20 13.87
C VAL A 13 -23.26 -28.64 14.06
N SER A 14 -22.75 -29.25 12.98
CA SER A 14 -22.38 -30.67 12.97
C SER A 14 -20.93 -30.90 13.41
N ARG A 15 -20.04 -29.95 13.11
CA ARG A 15 -18.61 -30.08 13.41
C ARG A 15 -17.93 -28.73 13.57
N ILE A 16 -16.96 -28.68 14.49
CA ILE A 16 -16.06 -27.53 14.67
C ILE A 16 -14.63 -28.06 14.55
N ALA A 17 -13.81 -27.45 13.68
CA ALA A 17 -12.44 -27.87 13.42
C ALA A 17 -11.55 -26.66 13.12
N GLY A 18 -10.60 -26.36 14.00
CA GLY A 18 -9.78 -25.14 13.89
C GLY A 18 -10.69 -23.90 13.80
N PRO A 19 -10.47 -22.97 12.85
CA PRO A 19 -11.32 -21.78 12.67
C PRO A 19 -12.64 -22.06 11.93
N LEU A 20 -12.92 -23.33 11.55
CA LEU A 20 -14.04 -23.70 10.70
C LEU A 20 -15.18 -24.32 11.51
N MET A 21 -16.40 -24.03 11.09
CA MET A 21 -17.65 -24.57 11.61
C MET A 21 -18.47 -25.12 10.44
N VAL A 22 -18.92 -26.37 10.56
CA VAL A 22 -19.77 -27.05 9.56
C VAL A 22 -21.20 -27.08 10.07
N ILE A 23 -22.14 -26.74 9.21
CA ILE A 23 -23.56 -26.67 9.52
C ILE A 23 -24.31 -27.51 8.49
N ASP A 24 -25.13 -28.43 8.97
CA ASP A 24 -25.94 -29.34 8.14
C ASP A 24 -27.43 -28.91 8.15
N GLY A 25 -28.22 -29.41 7.19
CA GLY A 25 -29.66 -29.19 7.14
C GLY A 25 -30.06 -27.74 6.86
N ILE A 26 -29.25 -27.03 6.07
CA ILE A 26 -29.46 -25.63 5.68
C ILE A 26 -29.84 -25.55 4.21
N GLU A 27 -30.65 -24.56 3.83
CA GLU A 27 -31.08 -24.36 2.44
C GLU A 27 -30.85 -22.90 2.01
N GLY A 28 -30.54 -22.70 0.73
CA GLY A 28 -30.50 -21.37 0.12
C GLY A 28 -29.28 -20.51 0.45
N ILE A 29 -28.21 -21.10 1.00
CA ILE A 29 -26.98 -20.39 1.38
C ILE A 29 -26.09 -20.11 0.17
N ALA A 30 -25.50 -18.91 0.13
CA ALA A 30 -24.57 -18.51 -0.92
C ALA A 30 -23.11 -18.53 -0.48
N TYR A 31 -22.20 -18.75 -1.43
CA TYR A 31 -20.77 -18.58 -1.22
C TYR A 31 -20.44 -17.11 -0.84
N GLY A 32 -19.58 -16.92 0.16
CA GLY A 32 -19.15 -15.60 0.62
C GLY A 32 -20.15 -14.85 1.50
N GLU A 33 -21.28 -15.48 1.82
CA GLU A 33 -22.32 -14.93 2.69
C GLU A 33 -21.83 -14.75 4.13
N ILE A 34 -22.24 -13.65 4.77
CA ILE A 34 -21.91 -13.35 6.16
C ILE A 34 -22.89 -14.05 7.09
N VAL A 35 -22.33 -14.53 8.19
CA VAL A 35 -23.01 -15.36 9.17
C VAL A 35 -22.84 -14.74 10.55
N ASP A 36 -23.95 -14.51 11.26
CA ASP A 36 -23.94 -14.14 12.66
C ASP A 36 -23.98 -15.41 13.52
N ILE A 37 -23.07 -15.49 14.49
CA ILE A 37 -22.91 -16.65 15.37
C ILE A 37 -23.15 -16.19 16.80
N THR A 38 -23.98 -16.90 17.54
CA THR A 38 -24.21 -16.67 18.96
C THR A 38 -23.64 -17.84 19.75
N THR A 39 -22.68 -17.55 20.62
CA THR A 39 -22.05 -18.55 21.48
C THR A 39 -23.05 -19.04 22.55
N PRO A 40 -22.79 -20.18 23.22
CA PRO A 40 -23.58 -20.63 24.36
C PRO A 40 -23.73 -19.58 25.48
N ASN A 41 -22.68 -18.77 25.68
CA ASN A 41 -22.64 -17.70 26.69
C ASN A 41 -23.39 -16.43 26.23
N GLY A 42 -23.86 -16.38 24.99
CA GLY A 42 -24.59 -15.25 24.41
C GLY A 42 -23.71 -14.25 23.65
N ASP A 43 -22.40 -14.46 23.60
CA ASP A 43 -21.48 -13.59 22.85
C ASP A 43 -21.79 -13.68 21.35
N LYS A 44 -21.59 -12.56 20.65
CA LYS A 44 -21.79 -12.47 19.22
C LYS A 44 -20.45 -12.57 18.50
N ARG A 45 -20.42 -13.43 17.48
CA ARG A 45 -19.32 -13.62 16.55
C ARG A 45 -19.82 -13.50 15.13
N THR A 46 -18.90 -13.31 14.21
CA THR A 46 -19.20 -13.21 12.78
C THR A 46 -18.43 -14.28 12.03
N GLY A 47 -18.95 -14.73 10.90
CA GLY A 47 -18.24 -15.64 10.02
C GLY A 47 -18.60 -15.44 8.57
N GLN A 48 -17.93 -16.16 7.70
CA GLN A 48 -18.20 -16.17 6.27
C GLN A 48 -18.32 -17.59 5.73
N VAL A 49 -19.29 -17.81 4.85
CA VAL A 49 -19.44 -19.07 4.13
C VAL A 49 -18.31 -19.24 3.12
N LEU A 50 -17.52 -20.30 3.29
CA LEU A 50 -16.42 -20.69 2.42
C LEU A 50 -16.82 -21.73 1.38
N GLU A 51 -17.72 -22.63 1.74
CA GLU A 51 -18.24 -23.66 0.86
C GLU A 51 -19.73 -23.81 1.14
N ALA A 52 -20.53 -23.85 0.09
CA ALA A 52 -21.96 -24.12 0.15
C ALA A 52 -22.28 -25.29 -0.78
N ARG A 53 -22.84 -26.34 -0.21
CA ARG A 53 -23.45 -27.48 -0.91
C ARG A 53 -24.94 -27.50 -0.58
N GLU A 54 -25.71 -28.38 -1.24
CA GLU A 54 -27.18 -28.40 -1.16
C GLU A 54 -27.73 -28.31 0.28
N GLU A 55 -27.16 -29.07 1.24
CA GLU A 55 -27.60 -29.09 2.64
C GLU A 55 -26.49 -28.79 3.66
N ILE A 56 -25.30 -28.39 3.21
CA ILE A 56 -24.11 -28.23 4.07
C ILE A 56 -23.41 -26.92 3.74
N ALA A 57 -23.05 -26.13 4.76
CA ALA A 57 -22.10 -25.03 4.62
C ALA A 57 -20.91 -25.18 5.55
N VAL A 58 -19.76 -24.75 5.05
CA VAL A 58 -18.53 -24.55 5.82
C VAL A 58 -18.38 -23.07 6.06
N VAL A 59 -18.44 -22.65 7.32
CA VAL A 59 -18.31 -21.27 7.77
C VAL A 59 -16.97 -21.09 8.46
N GLN A 60 -16.23 -20.05 8.09
CA GLN A 60 -15.06 -19.61 8.84
C GLN A 60 -15.48 -18.57 9.87
N VAL A 61 -15.20 -18.85 11.14
CA VAL A 61 -15.53 -17.94 12.25
C VAL A 61 -14.40 -16.94 12.43
N PHE A 62 -14.72 -15.65 12.46
CA PHE A 62 -13.73 -14.58 12.42
C PHE A 62 -12.95 -14.47 13.72
N GLU A 63 -13.65 -14.40 14.85
CA GLU A 63 -13.08 -14.28 16.20
C GLU A 63 -12.55 -15.62 16.75
N GLY A 64 -12.54 -16.66 15.92
CA GLY A 64 -12.18 -18.03 16.30
C GLY A 64 -13.35 -18.85 16.83
N THR A 65 -13.07 -20.11 17.15
CA THR A 65 -14.08 -21.12 17.53
C THR A 65 -14.01 -21.54 18.99
N SER A 66 -13.12 -20.94 19.79
CA SER A 66 -13.03 -21.19 21.23
C SER A 66 -14.39 -21.00 21.89
N GLU A 67 -14.78 -21.91 22.78
CA GLU A 67 -16.06 -21.89 23.52
C GLU A 67 -17.33 -22.10 22.69
N LEU A 68 -17.22 -22.38 21.38
CA LEU A 68 -18.36 -22.83 20.60
C LEU A 68 -18.68 -24.31 20.91
N ASN A 69 -19.96 -24.63 21.01
CA ASN A 69 -20.47 -25.98 21.18
C ASN A 69 -21.46 -26.31 20.06
N THR A 70 -21.37 -27.52 19.50
CA THR A 70 -22.26 -28.00 18.43
C THR A 70 -23.75 -28.00 18.81
N SER A 71 -24.09 -28.18 20.08
CA SER A 71 -25.50 -28.30 20.51
C SER A 71 -26.20 -26.97 20.81
N GLU A 72 -25.45 -25.94 21.20
CA GLU A 72 -26.01 -24.68 21.74
C GLU A 72 -25.67 -23.46 20.89
N THR A 73 -24.70 -23.58 19.98
CA THR A 73 -24.33 -22.48 19.08
C THR A 73 -25.47 -22.21 18.11
N LYS A 74 -25.90 -20.95 18.03
CA LYS A 74 -26.92 -20.50 17.09
C LYS A 74 -26.27 -19.77 15.94
N VAL A 75 -26.69 -20.10 14.73
CA VAL A 75 -26.13 -19.54 13.50
C VAL A 75 -27.24 -18.90 12.68
N ARG A 76 -27.05 -17.65 12.27
CA ARG A 76 -27.98 -16.92 11.41
C ARG A 76 -27.26 -16.44 10.16
N PHE A 77 -27.80 -16.79 9.01
CA PHE A 77 -27.30 -16.37 7.70
C PHE A 77 -27.92 -15.02 7.31
N THR A 78 -27.10 -14.04 6.96
CA THR A 78 -27.56 -12.65 6.74
C THR A 78 -28.21 -12.42 5.38
N GLY A 79 -28.01 -13.34 4.43
CA GLY A 79 -28.42 -13.24 3.03
C GLY A 79 -27.61 -12.22 2.23
N ASP A 80 -26.45 -11.78 2.74
CA ASP A 80 -25.61 -10.74 2.15
C ASP A 80 -24.13 -11.09 2.27
N THR A 81 -23.32 -10.57 1.35
CA THR A 81 -21.84 -10.62 1.42
C THR A 81 -21.31 -9.58 2.40
N ALA A 82 -20.00 -9.63 2.69
CA ALA A 82 -19.34 -8.61 3.49
C ALA A 82 -19.48 -7.23 2.83
N LYS A 83 -20.12 -6.30 3.54
CA LYS A 83 -20.40 -4.94 3.07
C LYS A 83 -19.92 -3.92 4.07
N ILE A 84 -19.39 -2.80 3.58
CA ILE A 84 -19.10 -1.63 4.39
C ILE A 84 -20.08 -0.50 4.09
N GLY A 85 -20.51 0.20 5.15
CA GLY A 85 -21.25 1.44 5.03
C GLY A 85 -20.30 2.58 4.67
N VAL A 86 -20.43 3.13 3.47
CA VAL A 86 -19.61 4.25 3.01
C VAL A 86 -20.37 5.57 3.17
N SER A 87 -19.65 6.62 3.59
CA SER A 87 -20.15 7.99 3.69
C SER A 87 -18.98 8.95 3.48
N HIS A 88 -19.26 10.17 3.02
CA HIS A 88 -18.25 11.23 3.02
C HIS A 88 -17.74 11.53 4.45
N ASP A 89 -18.59 11.31 5.46
CA ASP A 89 -18.29 11.53 6.89
C ASP A 89 -17.26 10.54 7.47
N MET A 90 -16.76 9.60 6.67
CA MET A 90 -15.64 8.74 7.06
C MET A 90 -14.29 9.48 7.08
N LEU A 91 -14.18 10.61 6.36
CA LEU A 91 -12.99 11.47 6.44
C LEU A 91 -12.84 12.02 7.86
N GLY A 92 -11.62 11.98 8.41
CA GLY A 92 -11.37 12.37 9.80
C GLY A 92 -11.53 11.24 10.82
N ARG A 93 -11.91 10.03 10.39
CA ARG A 93 -12.28 8.94 11.30
C ARG A 93 -11.27 7.80 11.28
N ILE A 94 -11.19 7.10 12.42
CA ILE A 94 -10.37 5.92 12.61
C ILE A 94 -11.28 4.72 12.87
N PHE A 95 -11.07 3.64 12.13
CA PHE A 95 -11.83 2.39 12.20
C PHE A 95 -10.91 1.22 12.51
N ASN A 96 -11.47 0.14 13.04
CA ASN A 96 -10.76 -1.13 13.17
C ASN A 96 -10.76 -1.93 11.85
N GLY A 97 -10.13 -3.11 11.84
CA GLY A 97 -10.06 -3.99 10.67
C GLY A 97 -11.42 -4.48 10.13
N ALA A 98 -12.45 -4.51 10.98
CA ALA A 98 -13.82 -4.84 10.63
C ALA A 98 -14.67 -3.63 10.16
N GLY A 99 -14.09 -2.42 10.12
CA GLY A 99 -14.78 -1.20 9.70
C GLY A 99 -15.67 -0.54 10.77
N LYS A 100 -15.50 -0.91 12.04
CA LYS A 100 -16.18 -0.27 13.19
C LYS A 100 -15.35 0.90 13.71
N PRO A 101 -15.96 2.02 14.16
CA PRO A 101 -15.23 3.15 14.72
C PRO A 101 -14.32 2.74 15.89
N LEU A 102 -13.07 3.17 15.85
CA LEU A 102 -12.04 2.92 16.87
C LEU A 102 -11.69 4.20 17.67
N ASP A 103 -12.09 5.37 17.17
CA ASP A 103 -11.82 6.70 17.76
C ASP A 103 -12.75 7.10 18.90
N GLY A 104 -13.71 6.26 19.28
CA GLY A 104 -14.75 6.58 20.28
C GLY A 104 -15.82 7.56 19.79
N GLY A 105 -15.78 7.96 18.52
CA GLY A 105 -16.84 8.73 17.89
C GLY A 105 -18.09 7.90 17.59
N PRO A 106 -19.19 8.52 17.17
CA PRO A 106 -20.42 7.81 16.85
C PRO A 106 -20.26 6.92 15.61
N GLU A 107 -21.15 5.93 15.50
CA GLU A 107 -21.35 5.14 14.29
C GLU A 107 -21.64 6.04 13.09
N ILE A 108 -21.09 5.68 11.94
CA ILE A 108 -21.29 6.42 10.69
C ILE A 108 -22.65 6.07 10.09
N ILE A 109 -23.43 7.09 9.77
CA ILE A 109 -24.65 6.92 8.97
C ILE A 109 -24.21 6.72 7.51
N ALA A 110 -24.30 5.49 7.04
CA ALA A 110 -23.89 5.13 5.69
C ALA A 110 -24.82 5.75 4.62
N GLU A 111 -24.24 6.39 3.60
CA GLU A 111 -24.98 6.80 2.40
C GLU A 111 -25.32 5.58 1.53
N LYS A 112 -24.40 4.60 1.47
CA LYS A 112 -24.56 3.34 0.75
C LYS A 112 -23.87 2.21 1.49
N LYS A 113 -24.32 0.97 1.24
CA LYS A 113 -23.61 -0.25 1.65
C LYS A 113 -23.02 -0.91 0.41
N LEU A 114 -21.70 -1.00 0.33
CA LEU A 114 -20.97 -1.54 -0.82
C LEU A 114 -20.29 -2.86 -0.45
N ASP A 115 -20.26 -3.81 -1.38
CA ASP A 115 -19.52 -5.07 -1.23
C ASP A 115 -18.02 -4.78 -1.17
N ILE A 116 -17.34 -5.30 -0.13
CA ILE A 116 -15.92 -5.02 0.10
C ILE A 116 -15.01 -5.64 -0.99
N ASN A 117 -15.48 -6.69 -1.67
CA ASN A 117 -14.73 -7.33 -2.75
C ASN A 117 -14.58 -6.40 -3.96
N GLY A 118 -15.43 -5.37 -4.07
CA GLY A 118 -15.44 -4.46 -5.20
C GLY A 118 -15.86 -5.14 -6.51
N TYR A 119 -15.73 -4.40 -7.61
CA TYR A 119 -16.00 -4.90 -8.94
C TYR A 119 -14.80 -4.62 -9.85
N PRO A 120 -14.37 -5.57 -10.69
CA PRO A 120 -13.25 -5.34 -11.59
C PRO A 120 -13.59 -4.21 -12.58
N LEU A 121 -12.70 -3.23 -12.70
CA LEU A 121 -12.84 -2.17 -13.68
C LEU A 121 -12.73 -2.73 -15.10
N ASN A 122 -13.76 -2.53 -15.92
CA ASN A 122 -13.74 -2.89 -17.33
C ASN A 122 -12.54 -2.21 -18.03
N PRO A 123 -11.63 -2.96 -18.68
CA PRO A 123 -10.44 -2.39 -19.34
C PRO A 123 -10.75 -1.26 -20.32
N VAL A 124 -11.87 -1.33 -21.05
CA VAL A 124 -12.29 -0.30 -22.01
C VAL A 124 -12.68 1.01 -21.32
N SER A 125 -13.14 0.92 -20.07
CA SER A 125 -13.53 2.07 -19.25
C SER A 125 -12.36 2.71 -18.52
N ARG A 126 -11.15 2.14 -18.59
CA ARG A 126 -9.96 2.71 -17.94
C ARG A 126 -9.38 3.86 -18.76
N ASN A 127 -8.91 4.89 -18.05
CA ASN A 127 -7.96 5.86 -18.57
C ASN A 127 -6.55 5.49 -18.09
N PRO A 128 -5.50 5.69 -18.90
CA PRO A 128 -4.14 5.44 -18.47
C PRO A 128 -3.78 6.36 -17.28
N PRO A 129 -2.99 5.88 -16.30
CA PRO A 129 -2.46 6.73 -15.25
C PRO A 129 -1.69 7.91 -15.85
N ASN A 130 -1.98 9.11 -15.37
CA ASN A 130 -1.41 10.36 -15.86
C ASN A 130 -1.55 11.44 -14.78
N ALA A 131 -0.69 12.44 -14.84
CA ALA A 131 -0.48 13.52 -13.85
C ALA A 131 0.32 13.10 -12.61
N PHE A 132 1.14 14.06 -12.15
CA PHE A 132 2.04 13.93 -11.01
C PHE A 132 1.28 13.93 -9.68
N VAL A 133 1.73 13.09 -8.74
CA VAL A 133 1.41 13.18 -7.31
C VAL A 133 2.69 13.59 -6.60
N GLN A 134 2.66 14.74 -5.93
CA GLN A 134 3.80 15.19 -5.13
C GLN A 134 3.71 14.54 -3.76
N THR A 135 4.67 13.69 -3.43
CA THR A 135 4.77 13.05 -2.12
C THR A 135 5.59 13.87 -1.14
N GLY A 136 6.35 14.86 -1.61
CA GLY A 136 7.27 15.65 -0.81
C GLY A 136 8.63 14.99 -0.62
N VAL A 137 8.80 13.72 -1.01
CA VAL A 137 10.03 12.94 -0.83
C VAL A 137 10.84 12.91 -2.13
N SER A 138 12.05 13.47 -2.10
CA SER A 138 12.90 13.66 -3.29
C SER A 138 13.16 12.38 -4.11
N THR A 139 13.38 11.25 -3.43
CA THR A 139 13.64 9.94 -4.06
C THR A 139 12.40 9.26 -4.63
N ILE A 140 11.22 9.73 -4.27
CA ILE A 140 9.95 9.29 -4.88
C ILE A 140 9.60 10.26 -5.99
N ASP A 141 9.51 11.56 -5.69
CA ASP A 141 9.04 12.57 -6.63
C ASP A 141 9.97 12.75 -7.83
N GLY A 142 11.28 12.83 -7.56
CA GLY A 142 12.32 12.98 -8.58
C GLY A 142 12.66 11.65 -9.26
N THR A 143 13.16 10.66 -8.52
CA THR A 143 13.71 9.46 -9.16
C THR A 143 12.68 8.40 -9.54
N ASN A 144 11.59 8.24 -8.78
CA ASN A 144 10.60 7.17 -8.95
C ASN A 144 9.16 7.71 -9.02
N THR A 145 8.96 8.75 -9.84
CA THR A 145 7.76 9.59 -9.84
C THR A 145 6.45 8.81 -9.76
N LEU A 146 5.63 9.15 -8.76
CA LEU A 146 4.28 8.60 -8.57
C LEU A 146 3.27 9.30 -9.49
N VAL A 147 2.44 8.50 -10.16
CA VAL A 147 1.41 8.97 -11.11
C VAL A 147 0.01 8.69 -10.57
N ARG A 148 -0.94 9.60 -10.79
CA ARG A 148 -2.34 9.40 -10.37
C ARG A 148 -2.93 8.15 -11.04
N GLY A 149 -3.41 7.21 -10.22
CA GLY A 149 -3.94 5.92 -10.67
C GLY A 149 -2.92 4.78 -10.71
N GLN A 150 -1.64 5.06 -10.38
CA GLN A 150 -0.57 4.05 -10.36
C GLN A 150 -0.63 3.21 -9.08
N LYS A 151 -0.10 1.99 -9.18
CA LYS A 151 0.20 1.11 -8.04
C LYS A 151 1.72 0.90 -7.93
N ILE A 152 2.35 1.53 -6.94
CA ILE A 152 3.80 1.40 -6.68
C ILE A 152 4.05 1.03 -5.21
N PRO A 153 4.58 -0.17 -4.94
CA PRO A 153 4.82 -0.64 -3.60
C PRO A 153 6.13 -0.11 -3.02
N ILE A 154 6.24 -0.11 -1.69
CA ILE A 154 7.48 0.07 -0.94
C ILE A 154 7.92 -1.29 -0.39
N PHE A 155 9.08 -1.76 -0.83
CA PHE A 155 9.73 -2.96 -0.33
C PHE A 155 10.68 -2.56 0.79
N SER A 156 10.32 -2.96 2.00
CA SER A 156 11.06 -2.71 3.23
C SER A 156 11.62 -4.01 3.80
N GLY A 157 12.23 -3.94 4.97
CA GLY A 157 12.66 -5.08 5.77
C GLY A 157 12.41 -4.79 7.25
N SER A 158 12.40 -5.84 8.07
CA SER A 158 12.14 -5.70 9.51
C SER A 158 13.15 -4.74 10.16
N GLY A 159 12.63 -3.80 10.95
CA GLY A 159 13.40 -2.74 11.62
C GLY A 159 13.79 -1.54 10.75
N LEU A 160 13.47 -1.53 9.46
CA LEU A 160 13.66 -0.33 8.61
C LEU A 160 12.52 0.69 8.84
N PRO A 161 12.77 2.00 8.63
CA PRO A 161 11.83 3.07 8.99
C PRO A 161 10.69 3.29 7.96
N HIS A 162 10.10 2.21 7.43
CA HIS A 162 9.01 2.29 6.44
C HIS A 162 7.73 2.92 7.01
N ASN A 163 7.42 2.70 8.30
CA ASN A 163 6.27 3.35 8.94
C ASN A 163 6.41 4.88 8.98
N LYS A 164 7.64 5.39 9.19
CA LYS A 164 7.93 6.83 9.15
C LYS A 164 7.79 7.40 7.74
N LEU A 165 8.25 6.65 6.73
CA LEU A 165 8.07 7.05 5.34
C LEU A 165 6.58 7.04 4.95
N ALA A 166 5.81 6.05 5.41
CA ALA A 166 4.38 5.96 5.16
C ALA A 166 3.61 7.15 5.75
N THR A 167 3.89 7.54 7.00
CA THR A 167 3.29 8.73 7.63
C THR A 167 3.72 10.01 6.94
N GLN A 168 5.00 10.14 6.59
CA GLN A 168 5.50 11.29 5.84
C GLN A 168 4.75 11.47 4.52
N ILE A 169 4.63 10.40 3.72
CA ILE A 169 3.86 10.43 2.46
C ILE A 169 2.40 10.77 2.73
N ALA A 170 1.76 10.15 3.72
CA ALA A 170 0.35 10.43 4.04
C ALA A 170 0.10 11.90 4.41
N ARG A 171 1.07 12.55 5.07
CA ARG A 171 1.00 13.96 5.48
C ARG A 171 1.28 14.93 4.33
N GLN A 172 2.27 14.61 3.49
CA GLN A 172 2.82 15.53 2.49
C GLN A 172 2.20 15.34 1.10
N ALA A 173 1.57 14.18 0.84
CA ALA A 173 1.00 13.88 -0.45
C ALA A 173 -0.07 14.90 -0.87
N LYS A 174 0.12 15.46 -2.07
CA LYS A 174 -0.78 16.46 -2.64
C LYS A 174 -0.78 16.38 -4.17
N VAL A 175 -1.88 16.86 -4.74
CA VAL A 175 -2.04 17.02 -6.17
C VAL A 175 -1.80 18.48 -6.56
N ARG A 176 -1.22 18.68 -7.75
CA ARG A 176 -1.09 20.01 -8.35
C ARG A 176 -2.37 20.37 -9.09
N GLY A 177 -3.00 21.48 -8.70
CA GLY A 177 -4.22 21.99 -9.31
C GLY A 177 -5.09 22.71 -8.28
N GLU A 178 -5.61 23.89 -8.62
CA GLU A 178 -6.58 24.59 -7.77
C GLU A 178 -7.93 23.86 -7.80
N GLY A 179 -8.53 23.62 -6.64
CA GLY A 179 -9.88 23.06 -6.51
C GLY A 179 -9.97 21.53 -6.55
N GLU A 180 -8.88 20.81 -6.81
CA GLU A 180 -8.88 19.35 -6.77
C GLU A 180 -8.89 18.85 -5.31
N GLN A 181 -9.83 17.95 -4.98
CA GLN A 181 -9.90 17.34 -3.65
C GLN A 181 -8.96 16.14 -3.56
N PHE A 182 -8.20 16.06 -2.47
CA PHE A 182 -7.29 14.95 -2.19
C PHE A 182 -7.61 14.33 -0.84
N ALA A 183 -7.64 13.00 -0.79
CA ALA A 183 -7.84 12.24 0.43
C ALA A 183 -6.83 11.08 0.53
N VAL A 184 -6.52 10.69 1.76
CA VAL A 184 -5.68 9.52 2.04
C VAL A 184 -6.53 8.43 2.67
N VAL A 185 -6.42 7.21 2.20
CA VAL A 185 -6.99 6.04 2.90
C VAL A 185 -5.82 5.21 3.38
N PHE A 186 -5.64 5.14 4.69
CA PHE A 186 -4.55 4.42 5.32
C PHE A 186 -5.09 3.13 5.93
N ALA A 187 -4.49 1.99 5.63
CA ALA A 187 -4.89 0.70 6.19
C ALA A 187 -3.67 -0.02 6.77
N ALA A 188 -3.72 -0.27 8.08
CA ALA A 188 -2.76 -1.06 8.82
C ALA A 188 -3.28 -2.49 9.06
N MET A 189 -2.46 -3.53 8.84
CA MET A 189 -2.80 -4.94 8.95
C MET A 189 -1.77 -5.67 9.80
N GLY A 190 -2.21 -6.26 10.91
CA GLY A 190 -1.37 -7.03 11.81
C GLY A 190 -0.22 -6.24 12.46
N ILE A 191 -0.38 -4.92 12.64
CA ILE A 191 0.67 -4.08 13.22
C ILE A 191 0.69 -4.19 14.74
N THR A 192 1.84 -3.89 15.35
CA THR A 192 1.96 -3.86 16.81
C THR A 192 1.20 -2.67 17.41
N GLY A 193 0.85 -2.76 18.70
CA GLY A 193 0.22 -1.64 19.43
C GLY A 193 1.11 -0.39 19.46
N GLU A 194 2.43 -0.55 19.50
CA GLU A 194 3.38 0.57 19.44
C GLU A 194 3.32 1.31 18.09
N GLU A 195 3.31 0.56 16.99
CA GLU A 195 3.18 1.13 15.64
C GLU A 195 1.83 1.81 15.44
N SER A 196 0.75 1.21 15.95
CA SER A 196 -0.58 1.81 15.90
C SER A 196 -0.63 3.16 16.61
N ASN A 197 -0.08 3.23 17.83
CA ASN A 197 0.03 4.48 18.59
C ASN A 197 0.86 5.52 17.84
N TYR A 198 1.97 5.11 17.21
CA TYR A 198 2.78 6.00 16.38
C TYR A 198 1.97 6.60 15.22
N PHE A 199 1.24 5.78 14.46
CA PHE A 199 0.40 6.28 13.36
C PHE A 199 -0.67 7.25 13.86
N MET A 200 -1.40 6.87 14.90
CA MET A 200 -2.48 7.70 15.46
C MET A 200 -1.96 9.06 15.94
N ASP A 201 -0.82 9.08 16.62
CA ASP A 201 -0.19 10.31 17.09
C ASP A 201 0.25 11.20 15.92
N GLU A 202 0.87 10.63 14.90
CA GLU A 202 1.33 11.38 13.71
C GLU A 202 0.15 12.01 12.95
N PHE A 203 -0.93 11.26 12.73
CA PHE A 203 -2.13 11.78 12.05
C PHE A 203 -2.80 12.91 12.85
N LYS A 204 -2.85 12.79 14.18
CA LYS A 204 -3.44 13.81 15.06
C LYS A 204 -2.57 15.07 15.16
N LYS A 205 -1.25 14.92 15.35
CA LYS A 205 -0.32 16.05 15.53
C LYS A 205 -0.26 16.98 14.30
N THR A 206 -0.45 16.43 13.11
CA THR A 206 -0.20 17.14 11.85
C THR A 206 -1.46 17.68 11.19
N GLY A 207 -2.64 17.37 11.73
CA GLY A 207 -3.93 17.71 11.12
C GLY A 207 -4.25 16.90 9.86
N ALA A 208 -3.37 16.00 9.43
CA ALA A 208 -3.58 15.15 8.25
C ALA A 208 -4.81 14.24 8.39
N LEU A 209 -5.23 13.94 9.64
CA LEU A 209 -6.42 13.12 9.91
C LEU A 209 -7.68 13.68 9.23
N GLU A 210 -7.88 15.01 9.16
CA GLU A 210 -9.09 15.62 8.58
C GLU A 210 -9.34 15.20 7.12
N LYS A 211 -8.27 14.85 6.38
CA LYS A 211 -8.32 14.42 4.98
C LYS A 211 -8.05 12.92 4.82
N ALA A 212 -8.00 12.18 5.92
CA ALA A 212 -7.66 10.77 5.93
C ALA A 212 -8.80 9.91 6.47
N VAL A 213 -8.89 8.68 5.96
CA VAL A 213 -9.64 7.59 6.58
C VAL A 213 -8.63 6.55 7.02
N VAL A 214 -8.61 6.19 8.31
CA VAL A 214 -7.61 5.28 8.86
C VAL A 214 -8.29 3.99 9.30
N PHE A 215 -7.84 2.84 8.78
CA PHE A 215 -8.24 1.51 9.23
C PHE A 215 -7.06 0.87 9.94
N ILE A 216 -7.24 0.43 11.18
CA ILE A 216 -6.21 -0.20 11.99
C ILE A 216 -6.64 -1.61 12.35
N ASN A 217 -5.84 -2.59 11.96
CA ASN A 217 -5.92 -3.96 12.45
C ASN A 217 -4.59 -4.30 13.16
N LEU A 218 -4.71 -4.71 14.41
CA LEU A 218 -3.59 -5.03 15.30
C LEU A 218 -3.13 -6.48 15.14
N ALA A 219 -1.94 -6.79 15.65
CA ALA A 219 -1.36 -8.13 15.63
C ALA A 219 -2.12 -9.15 16.51
N ASP A 220 -2.85 -8.68 17.52
CA ASP A 220 -3.71 -9.48 18.39
C ASP A 220 -5.16 -9.62 17.87
N ASP A 221 -5.54 -8.80 16.88
CA ASP A 221 -6.82 -8.96 16.18
C ASP A 221 -6.84 -10.25 15.34
N PRO A 222 -8.03 -10.83 15.09
CA PRO A 222 -8.13 -12.08 14.34
C PRO A 222 -7.53 -12.00 12.93
N ALA A 223 -6.84 -13.07 12.51
CA ALA A 223 -6.13 -13.10 11.23
C ALA A 223 -7.02 -12.81 10.02
N ILE A 224 -8.31 -13.18 10.08
CA ILE A 224 -9.27 -12.93 9.00
C ILE A 224 -9.59 -11.43 8.83
N GLU A 225 -9.52 -10.62 9.88
CA GLU A 225 -9.73 -9.18 9.77
C GLU A 225 -8.62 -8.54 8.93
N ARG A 226 -7.40 -9.09 8.94
CA ARG A 226 -6.31 -8.68 8.03
C ARG A 226 -6.70 -8.88 6.57
N ILE A 227 -7.52 -9.89 6.25
CA ILE A 227 -8.01 -10.14 4.90
C ILE A 227 -9.08 -9.12 4.49
N LEU A 228 -9.95 -8.73 5.43
CA LEU A 228 -11.03 -7.77 5.19
C LEU A 228 -10.53 -6.32 5.12
N THR A 229 -9.57 -5.96 5.95
CA THR A 229 -9.05 -4.59 6.12
C THR A 229 -8.67 -3.91 4.79
N PRO A 230 -7.83 -4.49 3.90
CA PRO A 230 -7.48 -3.82 2.65
C PRO A 230 -8.66 -3.74 1.69
N ARG A 231 -9.57 -4.71 1.71
CA ARG A 231 -10.80 -4.70 0.88
C ARG A 231 -11.76 -3.58 1.32
N ILE A 232 -11.90 -3.39 2.62
CA ILE A 232 -12.64 -2.29 3.25
C ILE A 232 -12.03 -0.94 2.87
N ALA A 233 -10.71 -0.80 3.01
CA ALA A 233 -10.00 0.42 2.67
C ALA A 233 -10.15 0.77 1.18
N LEU A 234 -9.95 -0.21 0.29
CA LEU A 234 -10.08 0.00 -1.15
C LEU A 234 -11.52 0.33 -1.57
N THR A 235 -12.53 -0.26 -0.93
CA THR A 235 -13.94 0.07 -1.20
C THR A 235 -14.28 1.50 -0.79
N THR A 236 -13.74 1.94 0.34
CA THR A 236 -13.84 3.33 0.79
C THR A 236 -13.13 4.27 -0.19
N ALA A 237 -11.93 3.90 -0.66
CA ALA A 237 -11.17 4.68 -1.63
C ALA A 237 -11.88 4.81 -2.98
N GLU A 238 -12.45 3.72 -3.50
CA GLU A 238 -13.23 3.73 -4.75
C GLU A 238 -14.48 4.59 -4.64
N TYR A 239 -15.16 4.56 -3.50
CA TYR A 239 -16.30 5.44 -3.23
C TYR A 239 -15.90 6.91 -3.26
N LEU A 240 -14.88 7.29 -2.49
CA LEU A 240 -14.37 8.67 -2.46
C LEU A 240 -13.87 9.13 -3.84
N ALA A 241 -13.23 8.24 -4.60
CA ALA A 241 -12.73 8.59 -5.93
C ALA A 241 -13.83 8.66 -6.99
N TYR A 242 -14.59 7.58 -7.19
CA TYR A 242 -15.46 7.42 -8.35
C TYR A 242 -16.88 7.96 -8.12
N GLU A 243 -17.31 8.14 -6.87
CA GLU A 243 -18.59 8.79 -6.56
C GLU A 243 -18.44 10.23 -6.08
N LYS A 244 -17.39 10.55 -5.30
CA LYS A 244 -17.16 11.91 -4.79
C LYS A 244 -16.14 12.72 -5.59
N GLY A 245 -15.49 12.13 -6.59
CA GLY A 245 -14.58 12.84 -7.50
C GLY A 245 -13.21 13.16 -6.90
N MET A 246 -12.85 12.58 -5.76
CA MET A 246 -11.59 12.88 -5.07
C MET A 246 -10.41 12.13 -5.69
N HIS A 247 -9.22 12.71 -5.60
CA HIS A 247 -7.97 11.98 -5.81
C HIS A 247 -7.58 11.28 -4.51
N VAL A 248 -7.62 9.95 -4.51
CA VAL A 248 -7.38 9.15 -3.32
C VAL A 248 -6.03 8.46 -3.41
N LEU A 249 -5.21 8.65 -2.39
CA LEU A 249 -4.00 7.86 -2.16
C LEU A 249 -4.28 6.81 -1.11
N VAL A 250 -4.13 5.55 -1.47
CA VAL A 250 -4.30 4.41 -0.56
C VAL A 250 -2.93 3.91 -0.12
N ILE A 251 -2.68 3.86 1.19
CA ILE A 251 -1.47 3.29 1.77
C ILE A 251 -1.88 2.04 2.53
N LEU A 252 -1.33 0.89 2.14
CA LEU A 252 -1.63 -0.41 2.75
C LEU A 252 -0.37 -0.95 3.41
N THR A 253 -0.36 -1.19 4.71
CA THR A 253 0.80 -1.70 5.46
C THR A 253 0.33 -2.69 6.53
N ASP A 254 0.95 -3.81 6.86
CA ASP A 254 1.99 -4.51 6.13
C ASP A 254 1.36 -5.66 5.30
N LEU A 255 1.63 -5.66 4.00
CA LEU A 255 1.19 -6.72 3.07
C LEU A 255 1.83 -8.07 3.37
N THR A 256 2.95 -8.11 4.09
CA THR A 256 3.54 -9.36 4.57
C THR A 256 2.63 -10.02 5.61
N ASN A 257 2.08 -9.25 6.55
CA ASN A 257 1.11 -9.76 7.54
C ASN A 257 -0.20 -10.24 6.89
N TYR A 258 -0.62 -9.57 5.82
CA TYR A 258 -1.73 -10.02 4.98
C TYR A 258 -1.44 -11.40 4.36
N CYS A 259 -0.26 -11.58 3.78
CA CYS A 259 0.14 -12.85 3.16
C CYS A 259 0.32 -13.97 4.19
N GLU A 260 0.80 -13.65 5.39
CA GLU A 260 0.84 -14.59 6.51
C GLU A 260 -0.55 -15.02 6.97
N ALA A 261 -1.51 -14.08 7.04
CA ALA A 261 -2.90 -14.42 7.34
C ALA A 261 -3.51 -15.32 6.27
N LEU A 262 -3.25 -15.05 4.99
CA LEU A 262 -3.67 -15.94 3.89
C LEU A 262 -3.07 -17.35 4.06
N ARG A 263 -1.79 -17.44 4.42
CA ARG A 263 -1.09 -18.71 4.65
C ARG A 263 -1.70 -19.48 5.82
N GLU A 264 -1.99 -18.81 6.93
CA GLU A 264 -2.63 -19.39 8.11
C GLU A 264 -4.02 -19.96 7.76
N ILE A 265 -4.82 -19.19 7.03
CA ILE A 265 -6.17 -19.61 6.61
C ILE A 265 -6.11 -20.80 5.65
N ALA A 266 -5.19 -20.77 4.67
CA ALA A 266 -4.99 -21.88 3.73
C ALA A 266 -4.56 -23.17 4.46
N ALA A 267 -3.64 -23.06 5.42
CA ALA A 267 -3.18 -24.18 6.23
C ALA A 267 -4.31 -24.75 7.09
N ALA A 268 -5.13 -23.90 7.72
CA ALA A 268 -6.28 -24.33 8.51
C ALA A 268 -7.33 -25.08 7.67
N ARG A 269 -7.40 -24.80 6.37
CA ARG A 269 -8.27 -25.50 5.41
C ARG A 269 -7.66 -26.79 4.85
N ASN A 270 -6.42 -27.13 5.22
CA ASN A 270 -5.63 -28.22 4.62
C ASN A 270 -5.52 -28.11 3.09
N GLU A 271 -5.40 -26.88 2.58
CA GLU A 271 -5.14 -26.64 1.16
C GLU A 271 -3.71 -27.07 0.80
N VAL A 272 -3.49 -27.47 -0.46
CA VAL A 272 -2.15 -27.85 -0.93
C VAL A 272 -1.26 -26.59 -0.95
N PRO A 273 -0.13 -26.57 -0.22
CA PRO A 273 0.73 -25.40 -0.16
C PRO A 273 1.48 -25.17 -1.47
N GLY A 274 1.65 -23.91 -1.83
CA GLY A 274 2.49 -23.46 -2.95
C GLY A 274 3.95 -23.20 -2.53
N ARG A 275 4.61 -22.28 -3.25
CA ARG A 275 6.02 -21.93 -3.01
C ARG A 275 6.20 -21.32 -1.61
N ARG A 276 7.18 -21.84 -0.85
CA ARG A 276 7.47 -21.48 0.56
C ARG A 276 6.26 -21.60 1.52
N GLY A 277 5.25 -22.39 1.18
CA GLY A 277 4.09 -22.64 2.05
C GLY A 277 2.91 -21.67 1.87
N TYR A 278 3.05 -20.62 1.06
CA TYR A 278 1.94 -19.72 0.73
C TYR A 278 0.91 -20.39 -0.18
N PRO A 279 -0.36 -19.97 -0.18
CA PRO A 279 -1.39 -20.55 -1.04
C PRO A 279 -1.07 -20.34 -2.53
N GLY A 280 -1.43 -21.32 -3.37
CA GLY A 280 -1.22 -21.25 -4.82
C GLY A 280 -1.95 -20.09 -5.52
N TYR A 281 -3.00 -19.55 -4.89
CA TYR A 281 -3.78 -18.41 -5.39
C TYR A 281 -3.30 -17.05 -4.89
N MET A 282 -2.17 -16.97 -4.16
CA MET A 282 -1.66 -15.70 -3.60
C MET A 282 -1.48 -14.61 -4.67
N TYR A 283 -1.03 -14.97 -5.89
CA TYR A 283 -0.93 -14.03 -7.01
C TYR A 283 -2.28 -13.40 -7.35
N THR A 284 -3.30 -14.23 -7.55
CA THR A 284 -4.65 -13.78 -7.92
C THR A 284 -5.26 -12.94 -6.80
N ASP A 285 -5.05 -13.34 -5.56
CA ASP A 285 -5.61 -12.65 -4.41
C ASP A 285 -4.98 -11.26 -4.21
N LEU A 286 -3.66 -11.14 -4.34
CA LEU A 286 -2.97 -9.84 -4.38
C LEU A 286 -3.42 -8.99 -5.59
N ALA A 287 -3.62 -9.61 -6.75
CA ALA A 287 -4.09 -8.90 -7.95
C ALA A 287 -5.49 -8.30 -7.75
N CYS A 288 -6.38 -8.99 -7.03
CA CYS A 288 -7.70 -8.46 -6.67
C CYS A 288 -7.63 -7.19 -5.81
N LEU A 289 -6.55 -6.96 -5.05
CA LEU A 289 -6.32 -5.73 -4.30
C LEU A 289 -5.67 -4.65 -5.18
N TYR A 290 -4.54 -4.99 -5.79
CA TYR A 290 -3.71 -4.02 -6.50
C TYR A 290 -4.38 -3.47 -7.76
N GLU A 291 -5.14 -4.28 -8.51
CA GLU A 291 -5.81 -3.85 -9.74
C GLU A 291 -7.02 -2.94 -9.51
N ARG A 292 -7.39 -2.65 -8.25
CA ARG A 292 -8.41 -1.64 -7.91
C ARG A 292 -7.89 -0.20 -8.10
N ALA A 293 -6.59 -0.02 -8.24
CA ALA A 293 -5.98 1.25 -8.62
C ALA A 293 -6.33 1.62 -10.07
N GLY A 294 -6.50 2.92 -10.33
CA GLY A 294 -6.66 3.42 -11.69
C GLY A 294 -7.49 4.70 -11.81
N ARG A 295 -7.84 4.98 -13.07
CA ARG A 295 -8.67 6.10 -13.50
C ARG A 295 -9.80 5.57 -14.37
N VAL A 296 -11.01 6.10 -14.19
CA VAL A 296 -12.20 5.68 -14.96
C VAL A 296 -12.60 6.79 -15.92
N LYS A 297 -12.95 6.44 -17.16
CA LYS A 297 -13.44 7.37 -18.17
C LYS A 297 -14.71 8.07 -17.67
N GLY A 298 -14.75 9.40 -17.80
CA GLY A 298 -15.88 10.23 -17.36
C GLY A 298 -15.95 10.45 -15.85
N LYS A 299 -14.94 10.00 -15.08
CA LYS A 299 -14.80 10.29 -13.65
C LYS A 299 -13.53 11.10 -13.42
N GLU A 300 -13.61 12.11 -12.56
CA GLU A 300 -12.50 13.00 -12.24
C GLU A 300 -11.53 12.35 -11.23
N GLY A 301 -12.09 11.72 -10.20
CA GLY A 301 -11.32 11.08 -9.14
C GLY A 301 -10.52 9.86 -9.59
N THR A 302 -9.51 9.53 -8.79
CA THR A 302 -8.51 8.50 -9.11
C THR A 302 -8.10 7.74 -7.86
N VAL A 303 -7.85 6.44 -7.97
CA VAL A 303 -7.31 5.63 -6.87
C VAL A 303 -5.85 5.29 -7.16
N THR A 304 -4.95 5.85 -6.37
CA THR A 304 -3.50 5.57 -6.42
C THR A 304 -3.13 4.70 -5.22
N GLN A 305 -2.30 3.68 -5.39
CA GLN A 305 -1.95 2.76 -4.30
C GLN A 305 -0.44 2.76 -4.02
N ILE A 306 -0.09 2.80 -2.73
CA ILE A 306 1.23 2.51 -2.19
C ILE A 306 1.11 1.36 -1.18
N PRO A 307 1.17 0.11 -1.65
CA PRO A 307 1.31 -1.04 -0.76
C PRO A 307 2.71 -1.06 -0.13
N ILE A 308 2.82 -1.42 1.14
CA ILE A 308 4.08 -1.52 1.86
C ILE A 308 4.20 -2.95 2.35
N LEU A 309 5.33 -3.59 2.03
CA LEU A 309 5.64 -4.94 2.46
C LEU A 309 7.02 -5.01 3.10
N THR A 310 7.19 -5.89 4.08
CA THR A 310 8.49 -6.25 4.64
C THR A 310 9.00 -7.55 4.02
N MET A 311 10.16 -7.50 3.36
CA MET A 311 10.80 -8.67 2.77
C MET A 311 11.40 -9.55 3.87
N PRO A 312 10.97 -10.82 4.00
CA PRO A 312 11.62 -11.75 4.93
C PRO A 312 13.09 -11.91 4.58
N ASP A 313 13.98 -11.76 5.57
CA ASP A 313 15.44 -11.82 5.44
C ASP A 313 16.04 -10.84 4.40
N ASP A 314 15.34 -9.74 4.10
CA ASP A 314 15.67 -8.80 3.01
C ASP A 314 15.76 -9.48 1.62
N ASP A 315 15.14 -10.66 1.45
CA ASP A 315 15.15 -11.45 0.22
C ASP A 315 14.11 -10.95 -0.80
N ILE A 316 14.57 -10.20 -1.79
CA ILE A 316 13.72 -9.70 -2.88
C ILE A 316 13.14 -10.82 -3.77
N THR A 317 13.69 -12.04 -3.72
CA THR A 317 13.19 -13.20 -4.47
C THR A 317 12.15 -14.01 -3.71
N HIS A 318 11.82 -13.59 -2.48
CA HIS A 318 10.75 -14.16 -1.68
C HIS A 318 9.41 -14.04 -2.44
N PRO A 319 8.48 -15.03 -2.34
CA PRO A 319 7.22 -14.99 -3.09
C PRO A 319 6.40 -13.69 -2.93
N ILE A 320 6.42 -13.05 -1.77
CA ILE A 320 5.68 -11.81 -1.50
C ILE A 320 6.16 -10.63 -2.37
N PRO A 321 7.45 -10.19 -2.30
CA PRO A 321 7.97 -9.15 -3.18
C PRO A 321 7.95 -9.55 -4.66
N ASP A 322 8.27 -10.81 -4.98
CA ASP A 322 8.28 -11.34 -6.35
C ASP A 322 6.90 -11.18 -7.02
N LEU A 323 5.84 -11.75 -6.42
CA LEU A 323 4.48 -11.63 -6.96
C LEU A 323 3.97 -10.18 -6.95
N THR A 324 4.31 -9.39 -5.93
CA THR A 324 3.92 -7.98 -5.88
C THR A 324 4.57 -7.20 -7.03
N GLY A 325 5.85 -7.41 -7.33
CA GLY A 325 6.55 -6.76 -8.45
C GLY A 325 6.07 -7.21 -9.83
N TYR A 326 5.51 -8.42 -9.94
CA TYR A 326 4.85 -8.90 -11.16
C TYR A 326 3.52 -8.21 -11.44
N ILE A 327 2.79 -7.81 -10.39
CA ILE A 327 1.46 -7.18 -10.52
C ILE A 327 1.59 -5.66 -10.63
N THR A 328 2.44 -5.06 -9.79
CA THR A 328 2.58 -3.60 -9.67
C THR A 328 3.47 -2.98 -10.75
N GLU A 329 3.46 -1.66 -10.83
CA GLU A 329 4.06 -0.89 -11.94
C GLU A 329 5.42 -0.31 -11.56
N GLY A 330 6.21 -1.07 -10.78
CA GLY A 330 7.47 -0.62 -10.20
C GLY A 330 7.59 -1.06 -8.75
N GLN A 331 8.60 -0.53 -8.05
CA GLN A 331 8.79 -0.70 -6.61
C GLN A 331 9.77 0.35 -6.08
N ILE A 332 9.62 0.74 -4.82
CA ILE A 332 10.57 1.58 -4.08
C ILE A 332 11.23 0.66 -3.05
N VAL A 333 12.54 0.52 -3.09
CA VAL A 333 13.27 -0.41 -2.20
C VAL A 333 13.98 0.37 -1.12
N LEU A 334 13.77 -0.02 0.14
CA LEU A 334 14.52 0.50 1.28
C LEU A 334 15.76 -0.37 1.54
N SER A 335 16.91 0.27 1.67
CA SER A 335 18.19 -0.40 1.90
C SER A 335 18.63 -0.31 3.36
N ARG A 336 18.95 -1.49 3.93
CA ARG A 336 19.57 -1.58 5.24
C ARG A 336 20.97 -0.95 5.29
N GLU A 337 21.69 -0.94 4.17
CA GLU A 337 23.01 -0.30 4.06
C GLU A 337 22.88 1.23 4.24
N LEU A 338 21.94 1.86 3.53
CA LEU A 338 21.68 3.30 3.66
C LEU A 338 21.19 3.66 5.07
N ASN A 339 20.29 2.85 5.63
CA ASN A 339 19.81 3.06 7.00
C ASN A 339 20.95 2.99 8.04
N ARG A 340 21.90 2.07 7.88
CA ARG A 340 23.09 1.96 8.74
C ARG A 340 24.03 3.18 8.63
N LYS A 341 24.04 3.87 7.49
CA LYS A 341 24.77 5.13 7.29
C LYS A 341 24.06 6.34 7.94
N GLY A 342 22.87 6.14 8.53
CA GLY A 342 22.07 7.22 9.10
C GLY A 342 21.25 8.02 8.07
N ILE A 343 21.12 7.49 6.85
CA ILE A 343 20.36 8.13 5.77
C ILE A 343 18.87 7.85 5.97
N TYR A 344 18.05 8.90 5.95
CA TYR A 344 16.59 8.81 5.97
C TYR A 344 15.98 9.70 4.87
N PRO A 345 14.94 9.24 4.14
CA PRO A 345 14.51 7.84 4.08
C PRO A 345 15.57 6.97 3.36
N PRO A 346 15.80 5.72 3.79
CA PRO A 346 16.88 4.89 3.24
C PRO A 346 16.48 4.24 1.88
N VAL A 347 16.00 5.04 0.93
CA VAL A 347 15.56 4.59 -0.40
C VAL A 347 16.78 4.33 -1.28
N ASP A 348 16.95 3.09 -1.74
CA ASP A 348 17.96 2.76 -2.75
C ASP A 348 17.36 2.94 -4.13
N ILE A 349 17.82 3.95 -4.85
CA ILE A 349 17.25 4.30 -6.15
C ILE A 349 17.60 3.29 -7.25
N LEU A 350 18.66 2.48 -7.11
CA LEU A 350 19.11 1.57 -8.17
C LEU A 350 18.18 0.36 -8.40
N PRO A 351 17.71 -0.37 -7.36
CA PRO A 351 16.70 -1.40 -7.54
C PRO A 351 15.27 -0.85 -7.57
N SER A 352 15.09 0.45 -7.28
CA SER A 352 13.79 1.11 -7.37
C SER A 352 13.44 1.49 -8.81
N LEU A 353 12.16 1.47 -9.14
CA LEU A 353 11.66 1.84 -10.46
C LEU A 353 10.21 2.31 -10.37
N SER A 354 9.86 3.34 -11.14
CA SER A 354 8.48 3.64 -11.51
C SER A 354 8.31 3.48 -13.02
N ARG A 355 7.58 2.44 -13.46
CA ARG A 355 7.38 2.14 -14.90
C ARG A 355 6.59 3.24 -15.61
N LEU A 356 5.76 3.97 -14.86
CA LEU A 356 4.88 5.02 -15.40
C LEU A 356 5.43 6.43 -15.18
N ALA A 357 6.65 6.61 -14.67
CA ALA A 357 7.23 7.92 -14.35
C ALA A 357 7.10 8.93 -15.51
N GLY A 358 7.33 8.49 -16.76
CA GLY A 358 7.17 9.34 -17.94
C GLY A 358 5.77 9.94 -18.13
N ASN A 359 4.73 9.32 -17.60
CA ASN A 359 3.36 9.86 -17.63
C ASN A 359 3.12 10.94 -16.55
N GLY A 360 3.95 11.01 -15.51
CA GLY A 360 3.91 12.05 -14.48
C GLY A 360 4.89 13.19 -14.72
N GLN A 361 5.92 12.96 -15.53
CA GLN A 361 7.00 13.91 -15.77
C GLN A 361 6.75 14.82 -16.98
N GLY A 362 7.49 15.93 -17.06
CA GLY A 362 7.53 16.84 -18.20
C GLY A 362 6.71 18.11 -18.04
N GLU A 363 6.70 18.90 -19.12
CA GLU A 363 6.02 20.20 -19.21
C GLU A 363 4.51 20.08 -18.89
N GLY A 364 4.00 21.03 -18.12
CA GLY A 364 2.60 21.06 -17.67
C GLY A 364 2.28 20.12 -16.49
N LYS A 365 3.19 19.23 -16.08
CA LYS A 365 3.01 18.35 -14.91
C LYS A 365 4.04 18.62 -13.81
N THR A 366 5.30 18.67 -14.20
CA THR A 366 6.44 18.99 -13.33
C THR A 366 7.25 20.10 -14.00
N ARG A 367 8.39 19.77 -14.62
CA ARG A 367 9.26 20.68 -15.37
C ARG A 367 9.83 19.95 -16.60
N ASP A 368 10.25 20.70 -17.61
CA ASP A 368 10.71 20.21 -18.92
C ASP A 368 11.97 19.31 -18.85
N ASP A 369 12.79 19.50 -17.81
CA ASP A 369 14.06 18.82 -17.58
C ASP A 369 13.95 17.51 -16.79
N HIS A 370 12.85 17.27 -16.09
CA HIS A 370 12.70 16.22 -15.07
C HIS A 370 13.25 14.86 -15.53
N SER A 371 12.75 14.31 -16.63
CA SER A 371 13.17 12.99 -17.12
C SER A 371 14.67 12.93 -17.46
N LYS A 372 15.22 14.02 -18.03
CA LYS A 372 16.61 14.06 -18.50
C LYS A 372 17.60 14.21 -17.35
N VAL A 373 17.31 15.13 -16.43
CA VAL A 373 18.19 15.39 -15.27
C VAL A 373 18.25 14.15 -14.36
N ILE A 374 17.13 13.48 -14.15
CA ILE A 374 17.08 12.23 -13.37
C ILE A 374 17.83 11.10 -14.06
N SER A 375 17.68 10.94 -15.38
CA SER A 375 18.42 9.92 -16.12
C SER A 375 19.94 10.12 -16.02
N GLN A 376 20.40 11.38 -16.07
CA GLN A 376 21.81 11.72 -15.87
C GLN A 376 22.27 11.45 -14.43
N ALA A 377 21.51 11.91 -13.44
CA ALA A 377 21.84 11.71 -12.03
C ALA A 377 21.87 10.23 -11.64
N TYR A 378 20.91 9.42 -12.13
CA TYR A 378 20.89 7.98 -11.93
C TYR A 378 22.14 7.31 -12.50
N ALA A 379 22.53 7.65 -13.74
CA ALA A 379 23.73 7.08 -14.36
C ALA A 379 25.01 7.44 -13.58
N ALA A 380 25.13 8.71 -13.15
CA ALA A 380 26.27 9.15 -12.36
C ALA A 380 26.32 8.53 -10.97
N TYR A 381 25.16 8.35 -10.32
CA TYR A 381 25.07 7.67 -9.03
C TYR A 381 25.46 6.19 -9.15
N ALA A 382 24.97 5.48 -10.18
CA ALA A 382 25.31 4.08 -10.43
C ALA A 382 26.82 3.89 -10.67
N GLU A 383 27.43 4.76 -11.48
CA GLU A 383 28.87 4.75 -11.72
C GLU A 383 29.67 5.05 -10.44
N GLY A 384 29.28 6.09 -9.70
CA GLY A 384 29.91 6.44 -8.42
C GLY A 384 29.81 5.35 -7.35
N ARG A 385 28.66 4.64 -7.27
CA ARG A 385 28.50 3.50 -6.35
C ARG A 385 29.40 2.32 -6.77
N GLY A 386 29.50 2.00 -8.05
CA GLY A 386 30.40 0.95 -8.53
C GLY A 386 31.88 1.27 -8.26
N LEU A 387 32.25 2.56 -8.26
CA LEU A 387 33.60 3.00 -7.90
C LEU A 387 33.92 2.80 -6.41
N ARG A 388 32.93 2.79 -5.51
CA ARG A 388 33.17 2.52 -4.07
C ARG A 388 33.73 1.10 -3.85
N ASP A 389 33.21 0.12 -4.59
CA ASP A 389 33.71 -1.25 -4.54
C ASP A 389 35.15 -1.33 -5.02
N LEU A 390 35.50 -0.56 -6.06
CA LEU A 390 36.87 -0.45 -6.56
C LEU A 390 37.80 0.21 -5.52
N VAL A 391 37.37 1.32 -4.91
CA VAL A 391 38.13 2.04 -3.87
C VAL A 391 38.42 1.14 -2.68
N ALA A 392 37.46 0.30 -2.27
CA ALA A 392 37.67 -0.66 -1.18
C ALA A 392 38.79 -1.68 -1.46
N VAL A 393 39.11 -1.94 -2.74
CA VAL A 393 40.14 -2.88 -3.17
C VAL A 393 41.49 -2.21 -3.45
N VAL A 394 41.50 -1.07 -4.19
CA VAL A 394 42.75 -0.44 -4.68
C VAL A 394 43.12 0.87 -3.99
N GLY A 395 42.22 1.44 -3.19
CA GLY A 395 42.36 2.77 -2.58
C GLY A 395 41.95 3.92 -3.52
N GLU A 396 41.61 5.07 -2.92
CA GLU A 396 41.10 6.24 -3.67
C GLU A 396 42.18 6.88 -4.56
N GLU A 397 43.46 6.77 -4.18
CA GLU A 397 44.58 7.36 -4.92
C GLU A 397 44.73 6.81 -6.34
N ALA A 398 44.28 5.55 -6.56
CA ALA A 398 44.33 4.90 -7.86
C ALA A 398 43.24 5.37 -8.84
N LEU A 399 42.24 6.11 -8.37
CA LEU A 399 41.16 6.63 -9.23
C LEU A 399 41.63 7.81 -10.08
N THR A 400 41.13 7.86 -11.32
CA THR A 400 41.28 9.04 -12.19
C THR A 400 40.52 10.24 -11.63
N GLU A 401 40.87 11.47 -12.05
CA GLU A 401 40.12 12.67 -11.61
C GLU A 401 38.63 12.60 -11.95
N ARG A 402 38.31 12.02 -13.11
CA ARG A 402 36.95 11.71 -13.53
C ARG A 402 36.26 10.81 -12.51
N ASP A 403 36.84 9.65 -12.20
CA ASP A 403 36.23 8.68 -11.29
C ASP A 403 36.05 9.26 -9.88
N ARG A 404 37.03 10.07 -9.41
CA ARG A 404 36.89 10.81 -8.14
C ARG A 404 35.71 11.77 -8.16
N SER A 405 35.39 12.41 -9.29
CA SER A 405 34.23 13.29 -9.42
C SER A 405 32.91 12.51 -9.32
N PHE A 406 32.82 11.31 -9.91
CA PHE A 406 31.64 10.43 -9.80
C PHE A 406 31.47 9.88 -8.38
N LEU A 407 32.56 9.50 -7.72
CA LEU A 407 32.53 9.07 -6.32
C LEU A 407 31.99 10.20 -5.42
N LYS A 408 32.54 11.41 -5.56
CA LYS A 408 32.06 12.61 -4.84
C LYS A 408 30.60 12.93 -5.15
N PHE A 409 30.18 12.79 -6.40
CA PHE A 409 28.79 12.96 -6.79
C PHE A 409 27.89 11.97 -6.05
N ALA A 410 28.26 10.68 -5.99
CA ALA A 410 27.46 9.67 -5.31
C ALA A 410 27.32 9.93 -3.81
N ASP A 411 28.41 10.34 -3.13
CA ASP A 411 28.37 10.72 -1.71
C ASP A 411 27.48 11.95 -1.50
N ALA A 412 27.61 12.98 -2.34
CA ALA A 412 26.80 14.19 -2.25
C ALA A 412 25.32 13.93 -2.56
N PHE A 413 25.03 13.02 -3.49
CA PHE A 413 23.69 12.59 -3.84
C PHE A 413 22.99 11.89 -2.68
N GLU A 414 23.67 10.96 -2.00
CA GLU A 414 23.16 10.31 -0.79
C GLU A 414 22.89 11.32 0.34
N ASN A 415 23.81 12.26 0.56
CA ASN A 415 23.69 13.24 1.65
C ASN A 415 22.69 14.37 1.39
N SER A 416 22.36 14.67 0.13
CA SER A 416 21.53 15.84 -0.21
C SER A 416 20.18 15.48 -0.82
N ILE A 417 20.11 14.43 -1.64
CA ILE A 417 18.89 14.00 -2.34
C ILE A 417 18.21 12.87 -1.61
N VAL A 418 18.97 11.82 -1.25
CA VAL A 418 18.40 10.67 -0.54
C VAL A 418 18.10 11.04 0.91
N THR A 419 19.01 11.77 1.55
CA THR A 419 18.81 12.28 2.90
C THR A 419 17.88 13.48 2.90
N GLN A 420 16.77 13.36 3.61
CA GLN A 420 15.75 14.38 3.77
C GLN A 420 15.14 14.27 5.16
N GLY A 421 14.75 15.37 5.80
CA GLY A 421 14.07 15.32 7.10
C GLY A 421 12.71 14.62 7.04
N VAL A 422 12.27 14.03 8.17
CA VAL A 422 10.91 13.44 8.32
C VAL A 422 9.81 14.47 8.11
N ASP A 423 10.06 15.72 8.50
CA ASP A 423 9.13 16.84 8.37
C ASP A 423 9.45 17.75 7.18
N GLU A 424 10.50 17.46 6.43
CA GLU A 424 10.89 18.25 5.25
C GLU A 424 9.99 17.85 4.07
N ASP A 425 9.25 18.80 3.51
CA ASP A 425 8.37 18.65 2.33
C ASP A 425 8.98 19.45 1.19
N ARG A 426 9.70 18.78 0.29
CA ARG A 426 10.32 19.43 -0.88
C ARG A 426 9.35 19.44 -2.05
N SER A 427 9.27 20.58 -2.73
CA SER A 427 8.66 20.63 -4.06
C SER A 427 9.50 19.86 -5.08
N ILE A 428 8.85 19.46 -6.19
CA ILE A 428 9.62 18.86 -7.30
C ILE A 428 10.61 19.86 -7.89
N GLU A 429 10.27 21.17 -7.94
CA GLU A 429 11.19 22.20 -8.42
C GLU A 429 12.46 22.26 -7.57
N GLU A 430 12.32 22.31 -6.24
CA GLU A 430 13.46 22.26 -5.31
C GLU A 430 14.27 20.98 -5.50
N THR A 431 13.60 19.83 -5.59
CA THR A 431 14.26 18.54 -5.82
C THR A 431 15.10 18.56 -7.09
N LEU A 432 14.56 19.06 -8.20
CA LEU A 432 15.28 19.14 -9.47
C LEU A 432 16.45 20.13 -9.40
N ASP A 433 16.26 21.27 -8.71
CA ASP A 433 17.32 22.28 -8.53
C ASP A 433 18.48 21.75 -7.68
N TYR A 434 18.20 20.99 -6.61
CA TYR A 434 19.25 20.30 -5.85
C TYR A 434 20.05 19.35 -6.75
N ILE A 435 19.37 18.56 -7.60
CA ILE A 435 20.03 17.62 -8.50
C ILE A 435 20.91 18.36 -9.50
N TRP A 436 20.43 19.46 -10.09
CA TRP A 436 21.24 20.33 -10.95
C TRP A 436 22.46 20.91 -10.23
N GLY A 437 22.30 21.34 -8.99
CA GLY A 437 23.42 21.79 -8.15
C GLY A 437 24.50 20.71 -7.97
N LEU A 438 24.09 19.46 -7.75
CA LEU A 438 25.03 18.33 -7.63
C LEU A 438 25.71 17.97 -8.95
N LEU A 439 25.03 18.10 -10.10
CA LEU A 439 25.63 17.83 -11.40
C LEU A 439 26.81 18.76 -11.72
N THR A 440 26.95 19.91 -11.02
CA THR A 440 28.14 20.78 -11.12
C THR A 440 29.44 20.17 -10.57
N ILE A 441 29.36 19.02 -9.88
CA ILE A 441 30.52 18.24 -9.43
C ILE A 441 31.18 17.52 -10.61
N LEU A 442 30.38 17.13 -11.61
CA LEU A 442 30.85 16.39 -12.77
C LEU A 442 31.36 17.35 -13.85
N PRO A 443 32.39 16.96 -14.62
CA PRO A 443 32.77 17.69 -15.82
C PRO A 443 31.60 17.77 -16.80
N ARG A 444 31.43 18.92 -17.47
CA ARG A 444 30.34 19.12 -18.45
C ARG A 444 30.33 18.02 -19.54
N GLU A 445 31.49 17.54 -19.94
CA GLU A 445 31.68 16.47 -20.93
C GLU A 445 31.06 15.12 -20.51
N GLU A 446 30.81 14.93 -19.20
CA GLU A 446 30.19 13.72 -18.65
C GLU A 446 28.66 13.82 -18.58
N LEU A 447 28.07 15.00 -18.83
CA LEU A 447 26.61 15.23 -18.84
C LEU A 447 25.94 14.76 -20.14
N LYS A 448 26.23 13.52 -20.54
CA LYS A 448 25.89 12.93 -21.85
C LYS A 448 24.39 12.68 -22.08
N ARG A 449 23.57 12.73 -21.03
CA ARG A 449 22.11 12.42 -21.08
C ARG A 449 21.22 13.66 -21.06
N VAL A 450 21.82 14.84 -20.94
CA VAL A 450 21.11 16.13 -20.91
C VAL A 450 21.52 16.96 -22.11
N SER A 451 20.59 17.68 -22.74
CA SER A 451 20.92 18.54 -23.88
C SER A 451 21.68 19.78 -23.43
N ASP A 452 22.51 20.34 -24.32
CA ASP A 452 23.22 21.60 -24.06
C ASP A 452 22.26 22.74 -23.69
N GLU A 453 21.07 22.80 -24.30
CA GLU A 453 20.03 23.77 -23.99
C GLU A 453 19.59 23.71 -22.51
N LEU A 454 19.38 22.50 -21.98
CA LEU A 454 18.99 22.30 -20.58
C LEU A 454 20.16 22.59 -19.64
N ILE A 455 21.39 22.24 -20.03
CA ILE A 455 22.60 22.57 -19.27
C ILE A 455 22.75 24.09 -19.13
N GLU A 456 22.64 24.85 -20.22
CA GLU A 456 22.73 26.32 -20.17
C GLU A 456 21.61 26.96 -19.36
N LYS A 457 20.42 26.36 -19.36
CA LYS A 457 19.23 26.87 -18.68
C LYS A 457 19.24 26.61 -17.18
N TYR A 458 19.69 25.43 -16.74
CA TYR A 458 19.49 24.97 -15.36
C TYR A 458 20.78 24.71 -14.58
N LEU A 459 21.92 24.47 -15.23
CA LEU A 459 23.17 24.21 -14.50
C LEU A 459 23.67 25.53 -13.87
N PRO A 460 23.81 25.59 -12.53
CA PRO A 460 24.30 26.81 -11.88
C PRO A 460 25.71 27.17 -12.38
N LYS A 461 25.88 28.44 -12.77
CA LYS A 461 27.19 28.97 -13.19
C LYS A 461 28.07 29.16 -11.95
N LYS A 462 29.21 28.47 -11.89
CA LYS A 462 30.22 28.66 -10.85
C LYS A 462 31.06 29.91 -11.10
#